data_AF-A0A1E4SAA2-F1
#
_entry.id   AF-A0A1E4SAA2-F1
#
_cell.length_a   1.000
_cell.length_b   1.000
_cell.length_c   1.000
_cell.angle_alpha   90.00
_cell.angle_beta   90.00
_cell.angle_gamma   90.00
#
_symmetry.space_group_name_H-M   'P 1'
#
loop_
_entity.id
_entity.type
_entity.pdbx_description
1 polymer ?
#
loop_
_entity_poly.entity_id
_entity_poly.type
_entity_poly.pdbx_seq_one_letter_code
_entity_poly.pdbx_strand_id
1 'polypeptide(L)'
;MSRDNDLAQPVTLRPEQQFQQSGYSDEEYYGCDVDGIELHIAKYLYSIRNLTNEESEELPPLTHAEGFFAVDHSGNGSIILAFRGTVNTRDYLTDIDIMTVDYEPLDEKARESFGDSCVNCKVHKGFYRRYKEVHDDIFPSVHKLLDAFPGYKLVVVGHSLGGSLALLTGLELALLGYHPLIISYGSPKVANMELARYMDEVFRSKDVYKALEADDGSIDEGCFRLIHVGDYVPLLPPGNKFIPVGLEFVINKEGLPQPLSSVLYNGLAHEQTHSIDFHFSDLFSFNWRQVLHAKDHAEYFWRVGACDDLHLG
;
A
#
# COMPACT_ATOMS: atom_id res chain seq x y z
N MET A 1 -23.61 -22.29 2.59
CA MET A 1 -24.36 -21.19 1.95
C MET A 1 -23.35 -20.23 1.34
N SER A 2 -23.68 -19.62 0.20
CA SER A 2 -22.75 -18.88 -0.68
C SER A 2 -21.84 -17.90 0.09
N ARG A 3 -20.52 -18.00 -0.12
CA ARG A 3 -19.50 -17.06 0.38
C ARG A 3 -19.38 -15.79 -0.49
N ASP A 4 -20.28 -15.62 -1.44
CA ASP A 4 -20.42 -14.35 -2.15
C ASP A 4 -21.29 -13.45 -1.28
N ASN A 5 -20.66 -12.57 -0.50
CA ASN A 5 -21.36 -11.39 0.00
C ASN A 5 -22.02 -10.73 -1.21
N ASP A 6 -23.30 -10.41 -1.11
CA ASP A 6 -23.99 -9.62 -2.11
C ASP A 6 -23.31 -8.24 -2.16
N LEU A 7 -22.39 -8.09 -3.13
CA LEU A 7 -21.63 -6.85 -3.35
C LEU A 7 -22.55 -5.66 -3.65
N ALA A 8 -23.85 -5.89 -3.86
CA ALA A 8 -24.86 -4.86 -4.04
C ALA A 8 -25.37 -4.24 -2.72
N GLN A 9 -25.02 -4.77 -1.54
CA GLN A 9 -25.38 -4.17 -0.26
C GLN A 9 -24.16 -3.56 0.44
N PRO A 10 -23.97 -2.24 0.33
CA PRO A 10 -22.78 -1.59 0.82
C PRO A 10 -22.75 -1.42 2.34
N VAL A 11 -21.59 -1.66 2.95
CA VAL A 11 -21.27 -1.09 4.26
C VAL A 11 -20.70 0.30 4.03
N THR A 12 -21.49 1.33 4.26
CA THR A 12 -21.04 2.73 4.15
C THR A 12 -20.20 3.11 5.37
N LEU A 13 -18.91 3.40 5.13
CA LEU A 13 -18.07 4.04 6.15
C LEU A 13 -18.10 5.55 5.93
N ARG A 14 -18.68 6.29 6.88
CA ARG A 14 -18.60 7.75 6.90
C ARG A 14 -17.38 8.14 7.74
N PRO A 15 -16.44 8.95 7.22
CA PRO A 15 -15.42 9.57 8.05
C PRO A 15 -16.10 10.33 9.19
N GLU A 16 -15.60 10.23 10.42
CA GLU A 16 -16.05 11.11 11.50
C GLU A 16 -15.85 12.57 11.06
N GLN A 17 -16.89 13.37 11.22
CA GLN A 17 -16.90 14.77 10.78
C GLN A 17 -15.78 15.56 11.48
N GLN A 18 -14.96 16.21 10.65
CA GLN A 18 -14.11 17.36 10.95
C GLN A 18 -12.93 17.12 11.91
N PHE A 19 -11.81 16.68 11.32
CA PHE A 19 -10.48 16.81 11.95
C PHE A 19 -10.06 18.30 11.94
N GLN A 20 -10.40 19.06 12.98
CA GLN A 20 -9.88 20.42 13.16
C GLN A 20 -8.69 20.41 14.13
N GLN A 21 -7.48 20.61 13.60
CA GLN A 21 -6.30 20.86 14.43
C GLN A 21 -6.11 22.37 14.62
N SER A 22 -6.02 22.80 15.88
CA SER A 22 -5.89 24.21 16.22
C SER A 22 -4.62 24.84 15.61
N GLY A 23 -4.80 25.93 14.84
CA GLY A 23 -3.71 26.75 14.31
C GLY A 23 -3.47 26.68 12.80
N TYR A 24 -4.31 25.96 12.04
CA TYR A 24 -4.25 25.88 10.57
C TYR A 24 -5.55 26.43 9.97
N SER A 25 -5.48 27.09 8.81
CA SER A 25 -6.68 27.62 8.13
C SER A 25 -7.41 26.51 7.37
N ASP A 26 -8.73 26.65 7.20
CA ASP A 26 -9.55 25.71 6.42
C ASP A 26 -9.10 25.60 4.94
N GLU A 27 -8.28 26.54 4.45
CA GLU A 27 -7.70 26.51 3.11
C GLU A 27 -6.46 25.59 2.99
N GLU A 28 -5.80 25.25 4.11
CA GLU A 28 -4.61 24.37 4.15
C GLU A 28 -4.97 22.89 4.26
N TYR A 29 -6.21 22.58 4.68
CA TYR A 29 -6.80 21.26 4.68
C TYR A 29 -7.94 21.21 3.66
N TYR A 30 -7.66 20.70 2.46
CA TYR A 30 -8.72 20.21 1.56
C TYR A 30 -9.32 18.93 2.15
N GLY A 31 -10.03 19.02 3.26
CA GLY A 31 -11.05 18.04 3.59
C GLY A 31 -12.20 18.28 2.62
N CYS A 32 -12.38 17.40 1.64
CA CYS A 32 -13.56 17.47 0.78
C CYS A 32 -14.81 17.57 1.64
N ASP A 33 -15.67 18.54 1.31
CA ASP A 33 -16.98 18.68 1.91
C ASP A 33 -17.69 17.32 1.84
N VAL A 34 -18.16 16.83 2.99
CA VAL A 34 -18.53 15.40 3.18
C VAL A 34 -19.90 15.07 2.57
N ASP A 35 -20.50 16.02 1.87
CA ASP A 35 -21.64 15.85 0.98
C ASP A 35 -21.15 15.39 -0.40
N GLY A 36 -21.12 14.07 -0.63
CA GLY A 36 -20.81 13.49 -1.95
C GLY A 36 -19.83 12.31 -1.94
N ILE A 37 -19.25 11.96 -0.78
CA ILE A 37 -18.45 10.74 -0.64
C ILE A 37 -19.35 9.54 -0.36
N GLU A 38 -19.43 8.63 -1.33
CA GLU A 38 -20.17 7.37 -1.21
C GLU A 38 -19.17 6.21 -1.29
N LEU A 39 -18.54 5.90 -0.15
CA LEU A 39 -17.56 4.82 0.01
C LEU A 39 -18.19 3.58 0.63
N HIS A 40 -18.05 2.45 -0.05
CA HIS A 40 -18.71 1.19 0.27
C HIS A 40 -17.69 0.06 0.42
N ILE A 41 -17.63 -0.60 1.58
CA ILE A 41 -16.81 -1.83 1.70
C ILE A 41 -17.51 -2.96 0.96
N ALA A 42 -16.80 -3.53 -0.02
CA ALA A 42 -17.27 -4.62 -0.86
C ALA A 42 -16.89 -6.00 -0.28
N LYS A 43 -15.63 -6.18 0.17
CA LYS A 43 -15.13 -7.47 0.66
C LYS A 43 -13.91 -7.30 1.56
N TYR A 44 -13.82 -8.06 2.65
CA TYR A 44 -12.59 -8.18 3.44
C TYR A 44 -11.67 -9.27 2.89
N LEU A 45 -10.35 -9.05 2.99
CA LEU A 45 -9.33 -10.00 2.58
C LEU A 45 -8.71 -10.68 3.80
N TYR A 46 -8.70 -12.01 3.81
CA TYR A 46 -8.12 -12.82 4.86
C TYR A 46 -7.02 -13.72 4.29
N SER A 47 -5.90 -13.86 5.01
CA SER A 47 -4.89 -14.85 4.65
C SER A 47 -5.46 -16.27 4.77
N ILE A 48 -5.07 -17.16 3.84
CA ILE A 48 -5.40 -18.60 3.89
C ILE A 48 -5.13 -19.21 5.28
N ARG A 49 -4.08 -18.77 5.99
CA ARG A 49 -3.77 -19.29 7.34
C ARG A 49 -4.85 -18.99 8.38
N ASN A 50 -5.45 -17.80 8.29
CA ASN A 50 -6.52 -17.40 9.18
C ASN A 50 -7.81 -18.17 8.87
N LEU A 51 -8.00 -18.57 7.61
CA LEU A 51 -9.13 -19.39 7.17
C LEU A 51 -8.99 -20.87 7.56
N THR A 52 -7.76 -21.40 7.71
CA THR A 52 -7.54 -22.81 8.06
C THR A 52 -7.48 -23.09 9.56
N ASN A 53 -7.25 -22.07 10.38
CA ASN A 53 -7.13 -22.23 11.84
C ASN A 53 -8.48 -22.25 12.57
N GLU A 54 -9.57 -21.87 11.90
CA GLU A 54 -10.92 -21.91 12.45
C GLU A 54 -11.70 -23.07 11.82
N GLU A 55 -11.91 -24.15 12.57
CA GLU A 55 -12.83 -25.26 12.20
C GLU A 55 -14.31 -24.84 12.23
N SER A 56 -14.62 -23.54 12.36
CA SER A 56 -15.97 -22.97 12.49
C SER A 56 -16.48 -22.32 11.20
N GLU A 57 -17.79 -22.37 10.98
CA GLU A 57 -18.49 -21.67 9.88
C GLU A 57 -18.57 -20.14 10.07
N GLU A 58 -18.00 -19.59 11.15
CA GLU A 58 -18.00 -18.15 11.45
C GLU A 58 -16.85 -17.42 10.71
N LEU A 59 -17.10 -16.16 10.30
CA LEU A 59 -16.08 -15.33 9.65
C LEU A 59 -15.00 -14.92 10.67
N PRO A 60 -13.71 -14.93 10.30
CA PRO A 60 -12.65 -14.53 11.21
C PRO A 60 -12.83 -13.06 11.65
N PRO A 61 -12.39 -12.70 12.88
CA PRO A 61 -12.43 -11.32 13.36
C PRO A 61 -11.85 -10.32 12.36
N LEU A 62 -12.43 -9.12 12.25
CA LEU A 62 -11.93 -8.04 11.38
C LEU A 62 -10.45 -7.71 11.66
N THR A 63 -10.00 -7.91 12.90
CA THR A 63 -8.60 -7.73 13.30
C THR A 63 -7.63 -8.70 12.63
N HIS A 64 -8.13 -9.75 11.97
CA HIS A 64 -7.36 -10.74 11.20
C HIS A 64 -7.42 -10.49 9.68
N ALA A 65 -8.14 -9.47 9.22
CA ALA A 65 -8.13 -9.09 7.82
C ALA A 65 -6.77 -8.46 7.45
N GLU A 66 -6.21 -8.93 6.34
CA GLU A 66 -4.97 -8.41 5.72
C GLU A 66 -5.28 -7.16 4.86
N GLY A 67 -6.56 -6.93 4.53
CA GLY A 67 -7.00 -5.80 3.72
C GLY A 67 -8.51 -5.83 3.43
N PHE A 68 -8.96 -4.95 2.55
CA PHE A 68 -10.34 -4.93 2.05
C PHE A 68 -10.43 -4.30 0.65
N PHE A 69 -11.51 -4.63 -0.05
CA PHE A 69 -12.00 -3.93 -1.23
C PHE A 69 -13.08 -2.93 -0.81
N ALA A 70 -12.99 -1.72 -1.34
CA ALA A 70 -14.04 -0.73 -1.26
C ALA A 70 -14.34 -0.14 -2.66
N VAL A 71 -15.54 0.39 -2.82
CA VAL A 71 -15.97 1.12 -4.00
C VAL A 71 -16.31 2.53 -3.57
N ASP A 72 -15.60 3.51 -4.11
CA ASP A 72 -15.87 4.92 -3.94
C ASP A 72 -16.61 5.43 -5.18
N HIS A 73 -17.86 5.85 -5.03
CA HIS A 73 -18.65 6.38 -6.14
C HIS A 73 -18.43 7.89 -6.37
N SER A 74 -17.54 8.53 -5.60
CA SER A 74 -17.21 9.95 -5.75
C SER A 74 -16.56 10.25 -7.10
N GLY A 75 -16.91 11.38 -7.70
CA GLY A 75 -16.32 11.84 -8.97
C GLY A 75 -16.51 10.84 -10.10
N ASN A 76 -15.40 10.32 -10.66
CA ASN A 76 -15.41 9.33 -11.74
C ASN A 76 -15.47 7.87 -11.26
N GLY A 77 -15.54 7.65 -9.94
CA GLY A 77 -15.60 6.32 -9.33
C GLY A 77 -14.24 5.62 -9.23
N SER A 78 -14.01 4.93 -8.12
CA SER A 78 -12.80 4.14 -7.87
C SER A 78 -13.11 2.83 -7.15
N ILE A 79 -12.43 1.76 -7.52
CA ILE A 79 -12.33 0.51 -6.78
C ILE A 79 -11.01 0.56 -6.02
N ILE A 80 -11.08 0.48 -4.70
CA ILE A 80 -9.95 0.61 -3.79
C ILE A 80 -9.66 -0.76 -3.18
N LEU A 81 -8.45 -1.27 -3.40
CA LEU A 81 -7.89 -2.40 -2.67
C LEU A 81 -6.90 -1.86 -1.63
N ALA A 82 -7.28 -1.92 -0.36
CA ALA A 82 -6.46 -1.44 0.75
C ALA A 82 -5.85 -2.61 1.53
N PHE A 83 -4.52 -2.59 1.70
CA PHE A 83 -3.79 -3.55 2.52
C PHE A 83 -3.36 -2.94 3.85
N ARG A 84 -3.54 -3.72 4.91
CA ARG A 84 -3.16 -3.36 6.26
C ARG A 84 -1.70 -3.70 6.53
N GLY A 85 -1.02 -2.87 7.32
CA GLY A 85 0.26 -3.23 7.96
C GLY A 85 0.10 -4.28 9.05
N THR A 86 1.18 -5.00 9.41
CA THR A 86 1.15 -6.00 10.47
C THR A 86 0.89 -5.36 11.84
N VAL A 87 -0.01 -5.96 12.64
CA VAL A 87 -0.26 -5.53 14.04
C VAL A 87 0.95 -5.78 14.93
N ASN A 88 1.64 -6.91 14.70
CA ASN A 88 2.90 -7.27 15.32
C ASN A 88 4.09 -6.90 14.42
N THR A 89 4.27 -5.59 14.23
CA THR A 89 5.45 -5.03 13.56
C THR A 89 6.76 -5.55 14.15
N ARG A 90 6.82 -5.88 15.45
CA ARG A 90 8.01 -6.47 16.10
C ARG A 90 8.47 -7.75 15.39
N ASP A 91 7.59 -8.75 15.29
CA ASP A 91 7.92 -10.06 14.75
C ASP A 91 8.32 -9.91 13.28
N TYR A 92 7.60 -9.08 12.55
CA TYR A 92 7.89 -8.76 11.16
C TYR A 92 9.27 -8.12 10.97
N LEU A 93 9.63 -7.14 11.81
CA LEU A 93 10.88 -6.38 11.69
C LEU A 93 12.09 -7.18 12.20
N THR A 94 11.92 -8.04 13.20
CA THR A 94 12.96 -8.99 13.61
C THR A 94 13.14 -10.10 12.57
N ASP A 95 12.08 -10.42 11.82
CA ASP A 95 12.09 -11.39 10.71
C ASP A 95 12.24 -10.71 9.34
N ILE A 96 12.79 -9.48 9.26
CA ILE A 96 13.22 -8.91 7.97
C ILE A 96 14.33 -9.82 7.42
N ASP A 97 13.86 -10.82 6.71
CA ASP A 97 14.63 -11.83 6.05
C ASP A 97 15.27 -11.15 4.85
N ILE A 98 16.55 -10.81 4.98
CA ILE A 98 17.34 -10.26 3.89
C ILE A 98 17.48 -11.24 2.71
N MET A 99 16.84 -12.42 2.74
CA MET A 99 16.72 -13.32 1.60
C MET A 99 15.82 -12.76 0.50
N THR A 100 16.39 -12.79 -0.69
CA THR A 100 15.69 -12.59 -1.96
C THR A 100 15.33 -13.94 -2.55
N VAL A 101 14.19 -14.00 -3.23
CA VAL A 101 13.81 -15.10 -4.12
C VAL A 101 13.54 -14.54 -5.51
N ASP A 102 13.55 -15.38 -6.53
CA ASP A 102 13.13 -14.97 -7.86
C ASP A 102 11.65 -14.54 -7.84
N TYR A 103 11.36 -13.42 -8.48
CA TYR A 103 10.00 -12.96 -8.65
C TYR A 103 9.37 -13.68 -9.85
N GLU A 104 8.22 -14.28 -9.62
CA GLU A 104 7.38 -14.85 -10.66
C GLU A 104 5.93 -14.41 -10.37
N PRO A 105 5.19 -13.91 -11.37
CA PRO A 105 3.75 -13.70 -11.20
C PRO A 105 3.06 -15.01 -10.83
N LEU A 106 2.02 -14.92 -10.02
CA LEU A 106 1.29 -16.09 -9.52
C LEU A 106 0.18 -16.50 -10.49
N ASP A 107 -0.50 -15.54 -11.11
CA ASP A 107 -1.43 -15.75 -12.21
C ASP A 107 -0.70 -16.22 -13.49
N GLU A 108 -1.34 -17.14 -14.21
CA GLU A 108 -0.81 -17.73 -15.43
C GLU A 108 -0.65 -16.72 -16.57
N LYS A 109 -1.65 -15.85 -16.78
CA LYS A 109 -1.60 -14.82 -17.83
C LYS A 109 -0.57 -13.75 -17.50
N ALA A 110 -0.47 -13.36 -16.22
CA ALA A 110 0.57 -12.44 -15.78
C ALA A 110 1.97 -13.03 -16.01
N ARG A 111 2.14 -14.34 -15.80
CA ARG A 111 3.40 -15.04 -16.07
C ARG A 111 3.75 -15.07 -17.56
N GLU A 112 2.77 -15.22 -18.45
CA GLU A 112 2.97 -15.11 -19.90
C GLU A 112 3.42 -13.71 -20.31
N SER A 113 2.76 -12.65 -19.79
CA SER A 113 3.16 -11.26 -20.02
C SER A 113 4.55 -10.95 -19.46
N PHE A 114 4.89 -11.52 -18.31
CA PHE A 114 6.19 -11.33 -17.67
C PHE A 114 7.31 -12.04 -18.44
N GLY A 115 7.14 -13.32 -18.77
CA GLY A 115 8.05 -14.10 -19.61
C GLY A 115 9.54 -13.87 -19.29
N ASP A 116 10.32 -13.60 -20.33
CA ASP A 116 11.74 -13.21 -20.24
C ASP A 116 11.95 -11.68 -20.12
N SER A 117 10.88 -10.91 -19.84
CA SER A 117 10.92 -9.44 -19.83
C SER A 117 11.77 -8.87 -18.70
N CYS A 118 12.02 -9.63 -17.63
CA CYS A 118 12.96 -9.25 -16.59
C CYS A 118 13.87 -10.39 -16.15
N VAL A 119 15.16 -10.25 -16.47
CA VAL A 119 16.19 -11.20 -16.07
C VAL A 119 16.72 -10.84 -14.67
N ASN A 120 16.85 -11.82 -13.79
CA ASN A 120 17.30 -11.65 -12.39
C ASN A 120 16.40 -10.71 -11.55
N CYS A 121 15.13 -10.58 -11.91
CA CYS A 121 14.12 -9.93 -11.07
C CYS A 121 13.95 -10.70 -9.76
N LYS A 122 14.27 -10.06 -8.63
CA LYS A 122 14.19 -10.68 -7.30
C LYS A 122 13.37 -9.84 -6.35
N VAL A 123 12.64 -10.52 -5.48
CA VAL A 123 11.74 -9.96 -4.48
C VAL A 123 12.11 -10.45 -3.09
N HIS A 124 11.81 -9.65 -2.07
CA HIS A 124 11.94 -10.05 -0.67
C HIS A 124 11.05 -11.26 -0.38
N LYS A 125 11.66 -12.33 0.13
CA LYS A 125 11.00 -13.62 0.36
C LYS A 125 9.80 -13.51 1.30
N GLY A 126 9.92 -12.72 2.37
CA GLY A 126 8.86 -12.49 3.35
C GLY A 126 7.60 -11.85 2.76
N PHE A 127 7.74 -10.72 2.06
CA PHE A 127 6.64 -10.04 1.38
C PHE A 127 6.01 -10.92 0.32
N TYR A 128 6.83 -11.55 -0.53
CA TYR A 128 6.31 -12.38 -1.59
C TYR A 128 5.52 -13.57 -1.04
N ARG A 129 6.01 -14.23 0.02
CA ARG A 129 5.25 -15.28 0.71
C ARG A 129 3.89 -14.79 1.21
N ARG A 130 3.80 -13.60 1.81
CA ARG A 130 2.52 -13.07 2.27
C ARG A 130 1.59 -12.66 1.14
N TYR A 131 2.14 -12.10 0.08
CA TYR A 131 1.38 -11.86 -1.13
C TYR A 131 0.73 -13.14 -1.67
N LYS A 132 1.46 -14.28 -1.71
CA LYS A 132 0.87 -15.58 -2.11
C LYS A 132 -0.33 -16.00 -1.27
N GLU A 133 -0.39 -15.59 0.00
CA GLU A 133 -1.45 -16.03 0.91
C GLU A 133 -2.77 -15.26 0.74
N VAL A 134 -2.75 -14.12 0.04
CA VAL A 134 -3.94 -13.31 -0.26
C VAL A 134 -4.25 -13.26 -1.77
N HIS A 135 -3.30 -13.70 -2.61
CA HIS A 135 -3.37 -13.70 -4.07
C HIS A 135 -4.70 -14.24 -4.63
N ASP A 136 -5.09 -15.45 -4.22
CA ASP A 136 -6.21 -16.18 -4.84
C ASP A 136 -7.56 -15.47 -4.68
N ASP A 137 -7.70 -14.63 -3.65
CA ASP A 137 -8.91 -13.86 -3.39
C ASP A 137 -8.95 -12.51 -4.11
N ILE A 138 -7.80 -12.00 -4.56
CA ILE A 138 -7.69 -10.64 -5.11
C ILE A 138 -8.27 -10.57 -6.52
N PHE A 139 -7.74 -11.37 -7.45
CA PHE A 139 -8.06 -11.21 -8.88
C PHE A 139 -9.51 -11.54 -9.24
N PRO A 140 -10.14 -12.60 -8.68
CA PRO A 140 -11.56 -12.82 -8.90
C PRO A 140 -12.42 -11.65 -8.39
N SER A 141 -12.03 -11.02 -7.28
CA SER A 141 -12.75 -9.89 -6.71
C SER A 141 -12.58 -8.62 -7.56
N VAL A 142 -11.36 -8.33 -8.01
CA VAL A 142 -11.09 -7.22 -8.93
C VAL A 142 -11.88 -7.37 -10.22
N HIS A 143 -11.88 -8.56 -10.82
CA HIS A 143 -12.62 -8.82 -12.05
C HIS A 143 -14.13 -8.59 -11.88
N LYS A 144 -14.73 -9.16 -10.81
CA LYS A 144 -16.16 -8.95 -10.50
C LYS A 144 -16.49 -7.46 -10.30
N LEU A 145 -15.63 -6.71 -9.61
CA LEU A 145 -15.86 -5.29 -9.34
C LEU A 145 -15.72 -4.44 -10.60
N LEU A 146 -14.72 -4.70 -11.45
CA LEU A 146 -14.55 -3.98 -12.71
C LEU A 146 -15.67 -4.29 -13.72
N ASP A 147 -16.20 -5.52 -13.72
CA ASP A 147 -17.37 -5.88 -14.52
C ASP A 147 -18.64 -5.16 -14.02
N ALA A 148 -18.79 -5.00 -12.70
CA ALA A 148 -19.93 -4.30 -12.10
C ALA A 148 -19.83 -2.76 -12.26
N PHE A 149 -18.62 -2.22 -12.25
CA PHE A 149 -18.33 -0.79 -12.30
C PHE A 149 -17.37 -0.45 -13.45
N PRO A 150 -17.80 -0.61 -14.71
CA PRO A 150 -16.93 -0.34 -15.85
C PRO A 150 -16.51 1.13 -15.89
N GLY A 151 -15.22 1.36 -16.09
CA GLY A 151 -14.63 2.71 -16.15
C GLY A 151 -14.19 3.28 -14.79
N TYR A 152 -14.43 2.58 -13.68
CA TYR A 152 -13.91 3.00 -12.38
C TYR A 152 -12.40 2.81 -12.34
N LYS A 153 -11.70 3.72 -11.66
CA LYS A 153 -10.25 3.63 -11.46
C LYS A 153 -9.93 2.48 -10.51
N LEU A 154 -8.81 1.81 -10.71
CA LEU A 154 -8.33 0.79 -9.77
C LEU A 154 -7.23 1.39 -8.90
N VAL A 155 -7.47 1.51 -7.61
CA VAL A 155 -6.51 2.06 -6.64
C VAL A 155 -6.04 0.93 -5.73
N VAL A 156 -4.74 0.74 -5.59
CA VAL A 156 -4.14 -0.23 -4.68
C VAL A 156 -3.30 0.52 -3.66
N VAL A 157 -3.71 0.47 -2.39
CA VAL A 157 -3.10 1.26 -1.33
C VAL A 157 -2.66 0.39 -0.18
N GLY A 158 -1.60 0.79 0.52
CA GLY A 158 -1.25 0.14 1.77
C GLY A 158 -0.19 0.89 2.56
N HIS A 159 -0.16 0.62 3.86
CA HIS A 159 0.82 1.19 4.79
C HIS A 159 1.75 0.10 5.34
N SER A 160 3.03 0.45 5.54
CA SER A 160 4.03 -0.47 6.11
C SER A 160 4.13 -1.76 5.29
N LEU A 161 3.98 -2.94 5.92
CA LEU A 161 3.85 -4.23 5.22
C LEU A 161 2.76 -4.19 4.12
N GLY A 162 1.62 -3.56 4.39
CA GLY A 162 0.53 -3.44 3.44
C GLY A 162 0.95 -2.68 2.17
N GLY A 163 1.83 -1.69 2.31
CA GLY A 163 2.41 -0.99 1.16
C GLY A 163 3.26 -1.92 0.28
N SER A 164 3.96 -2.87 0.88
CA SER A 164 4.71 -3.89 0.13
C SER A 164 3.79 -4.87 -0.60
N LEU A 165 2.67 -5.24 0.01
CA LEU A 165 1.65 -6.06 -0.65
C LEU A 165 0.96 -5.30 -1.79
N ALA A 166 0.70 -4.00 -1.61
CA ALA A 166 0.14 -3.13 -2.64
C ALA A 166 1.04 -3.06 -3.88
N LEU A 167 2.35 -2.91 -3.69
CA LEU A 167 3.34 -2.92 -4.78
C LEU A 167 3.33 -4.23 -5.58
N LEU A 168 3.37 -5.38 -4.91
CA LEU A 168 3.36 -6.69 -5.58
C LEU A 168 2.03 -6.97 -6.28
N THR A 169 0.91 -6.64 -5.62
CA THR A 169 -0.43 -6.81 -6.18
C THR A 169 -0.63 -5.93 -7.40
N GLY A 170 -0.22 -4.66 -7.31
CA GLY A 170 -0.35 -3.72 -8.41
C GLY A 170 0.50 -4.10 -9.62
N LEU A 171 1.73 -4.60 -9.42
CA LEU A 171 2.55 -5.14 -10.52
C LEU A 171 1.83 -6.26 -11.26
N GLU A 172 1.26 -7.20 -10.52
CA GLU A 172 0.59 -8.34 -11.13
C GLU A 172 -0.70 -7.94 -11.84
N LEU A 173 -1.47 -7.00 -11.28
CA LEU A 173 -2.61 -6.39 -11.96
C LEU A 173 -2.20 -5.69 -13.28
N ALA A 174 -1.08 -4.97 -13.29
CA ALA A 174 -0.56 -4.35 -14.50
C ALA A 174 -0.18 -5.39 -15.57
N LEU A 175 0.44 -6.49 -15.16
CA LEU A 175 0.79 -7.61 -16.06
C LEU A 175 -0.43 -8.33 -16.65
N LEU A 176 -1.58 -8.25 -15.98
CA LEU A 176 -2.87 -8.72 -16.49
C LEU A 176 -3.56 -7.74 -17.45
N GLY A 177 -2.96 -6.57 -17.68
CA GLY A 177 -3.49 -5.53 -18.56
C GLY A 177 -4.44 -4.55 -17.86
N TYR A 178 -4.47 -4.53 -16.53
CA TYR A 178 -5.14 -3.45 -15.78
C TYR A 178 -4.21 -2.24 -15.61
N HIS A 179 -4.79 -1.12 -15.20
CA HIS A 179 -4.10 0.17 -15.06
C HIS A 179 -4.22 0.70 -13.63
N PRO A 180 -3.59 0.04 -12.63
CA PRO A 180 -3.77 0.45 -11.24
C PRO A 180 -2.96 1.70 -10.90
N LEU A 181 -3.54 2.54 -10.03
CA LEU A 181 -2.85 3.55 -9.25
C LEU A 181 -2.40 2.93 -7.92
N ILE A 182 -1.10 2.78 -7.72
CA ILE A 182 -0.52 2.23 -6.50
C ILE A 182 -0.04 3.36 -5.60
N ILE A 183 -0.44 3.35 -4.33
CA ILE A 183 0.06 4.29 -3.32
C ILE A 183 0.57 3.49 -2.11
N SER A 184 1.89 3.51 -1.91
CA SER A 184 2.56 2.79 -0.83
C SER A 184 3.07 3.77 0.23
N TYR A 185 2.43 3.74 1.41
CA TYR A 185 2.79 4.57 2.56
C TYR A 185 3.80 3.84 3.45
N GLY A 186 4.95 4.42 3.72
CA GLY A 186 5.92 3.84 4.66
C GLY A 186 6.39 2.43 4.31
N SER A 187 6.27 2.03 3.04
CA SER A 187 6.59 0.65 2.65
C SER A 187 8.08 0.41 2.81
N PRO A 188 8.53 -0.71 3.39
CA PRO A 188 9.92 -1.16 3.25
C PRO A 188 10.27 -1.46 1.77
N LYS A 189 11.56 -1.66 1.49
CA LYS A 189 12.10 -2.02 0.17
C LYS A 189 11.76 -3.47 -0.17
N VAL A 190 11.11 -3.67 -1.32
CA VAL A 190 10.51 -4.97 -1.70
C VAL A 190 11.32 -5.70 -2.77
N ALA A 191 11.97 -4.96 -3.66
CA ALA A 191 12.56 -5.46 -4.90
C ALA A 191 14.08 -5.31 -4.90
N ASN A 192 14.79 -6.11 -5.70
CA ASN A 192 16.14 -5.77 -6.11
C ASN A 192 16.13 -4.68 -7.20
N MET A 193 17.31 -4.21 -7.61
CA MET A 193 17.43 -3.16 -8.64
C MET A 193 16.74 -3.52 -9.96
N GLU A 194 16.88 -4.77 -10.43
CA GLU A 194 16.28 -5.18 -11.71
C GLU A 194 14.76 -5.18 -11.65
N LEU A 195 14.16 -5.71 -10.57
CA LEU A 195 12.71 -5.67 -10.39
C LEU A 195 12.19 -4.25 -10.15
N ALA A 196 12.92 -3.40 -9.43
CA ALA A 196 12.53 -2.00 -9.23
C ALA A 196 12.46 -1.24 -10.56
N ARG A 197 13.48 -1.40 -11.42
CA ARG A 197 13.50 -0.78 -12.76
C ARG A 197 12.40 -1.33 -13.66
N TYR A 198 12.20 -2.65 -13.63
CA TYR A 198 11.12 -3.28 -14.40
C TYR A 198 9.74 -2.73 -13.98
N MET A 199 9.49 -2.57 -12.67
CA MET A 199 8.27 -1.93 -12.18
C MET A 199 8.14 -0.49 -12.68
N ASP A 200 9.21 0.30 -12.63
CA ASP A 200 9.18 1.68 -13.15
C ASP A 200 8.91 1.75 -14.66
N GLU A 201 9.33 0.74 -15.42
CA GLU A 201 9.00 0.61 -16.85
C GLU A 201 7.53 0.23 -17.05
N VAL A 202 7.03 -0.77 -16.33
CA VAL A 202 5.62 -1.21 -16.37
C VAL A 202 4.66 -0.07 -16.02
N PHE A 203 4.98 0.71 -14.98
CA PHE A 203 4.17 1.86 -14.55
C PHE A 203 4.51 3.17 -15.26
N ARG A 204 5.42 3.13 -16.24
CA ARG A 204 5.84 4.30 -17.02
C ARG A 204 6.19 5.49 -16.12
N SER A 205 6.88 5.25 -14.99
CA SER A 205 7.14 6.24 -13.94
C SER A 205 7.74 7.53 -14.49
N LYS A 206 8.60 7.45 -15.52
CA LYS A 206 9.20 8.61 -16.19
C LYS A 206 8.21 9.46 -17.00
N ASP A 207 7.20 8.84 -17.60
CA ASP A 207 6.15 9.55 -18.33
C ASP A 207 5.18 10.21 -17.36
N VAL A 208 4.77 9.46 -16.31
CA VAL A 208 3.93 9.98 -15.22
C VAL A 208 4.60 11.17 -14.53
N TYR A 209 5.92 11.09 -14.31
CA TYR A 209 6.71 12.22 -13.81
C TYR A 209 6.60 13.48 -14.69
N LYS A 210 6.76 13.34 -16.00
CA LYS A 210 6.67 14.48 -16.93
C LYS A 210 5.27 15.08 -16.98
N ALA A 211 4.25 14.24 -16.92
CA ALA A 211 2.85 14.66 -16.85
C ALA A 211 2.59 15.48 -15.57
N LEU A 212 3.09 15.00 -14.42
CA LEU A 212 3.01 15.70 -13.14
C LEU A 212 3.67 17.09 -13.16
N GLU A 213 4.85 17.22 -13.79
CA GLU A 213 5.51 18.53 -13.93
C GLU A 213 4.78 19.48 -14.89
N ALA A 214 4.00 18.94 -15.83
CA ALA A 214 3.27 19.71 -16.82
C ALA A 214 1.89 20.20 -16.33
N ASP A 215 1.48 19.83 -15.10
CA ASP A 215 0.15 20.13 -14.51
C ASP A 215 -1.01 19.69 -15.44
N ASP A 216 -0.83 18.56 -16.13
CA ASP A 216 -1.64 18.20 -17.31
C ASP A 216 -2.88 17.34 -17.03
N GLY A 217 -3.14 16.92 -15.78
CA GLY A 217 -4.39 16.22 -15.46
C GLY A 217 -4.37 15.32 -14.22
N SER A 218 -5.48 14.58 -14.06
CA SER A 218 -5.66 13.60 -12.98
C SER A 218 -4.74 12.40 -13.15
N ILE A 219 -4.05 12.03 -12.08
CA ILE A 219 -3.26 10.80 -12.03
C ILE A 219 -4.23 9.62 -11.95
N ASP A 220 -4.37 8.91 -13.05
CA ASP A 220 -5.32 7.78 -13.16
C ASP A 220 -4.63 6.42 -12.99
N GLU A 221 -3.30 6.38 -13.19
CA GLU A 221 -2.45 5.20 -13.04
C GLU A 221 -1.04 5.60 -12.58
N GLY A 222 -0.27 4.65 -12.06
CA GLY A 222 1.13 4.84 -11.71
C GLY A 222 1.51 4.21 -10.38
N CYS A 223 2.80 4.27 -10.05
CA CYS A 223 3.33 3.69 -8.81
C CYS A 223 3.95 4.78 -7.92
N PHE A 224 3.27 5.09 -6.82
CA PHE A 224 3.64 6.14 -5.88
C PHE A 224 4.09 5.56 -4.55
N ARG A 225 5.12 6.18 -4.00
CA ARG A 225 5.70 5.84 -2.72
C ARG A 225 5.77 7.09 -1.87
N LEU A 226 5.12 7.06 -0.72
CA LEU A 226 5.19 8.12 0.27
C LEU A 226 6.01 7.67 1.46
N ILE A 227 7.03 8.44 1.82
CA ILE A 227 7.85 8.23 3.02
C ILE A 227 7.76 9.46 3.93
N HIS A 228 8.08 9.27 5.20
CA HIS A 228 8.15 10.33 6.20
C HIS A 228 9.59 10.45 6.71
N VAL A 229 10.10 11.69 6.90
CA VAL A 229 11.52 11.91 7.25
C VAL A 229 11.96 11.25 8.56
N GLY A 230 11.03 11.12 9.52
CA GLY A 230 11.27 10.41 10.77
C GLY A 230 11.04 8.90 10.69
N ASP A 231 10.53 8.34 9.59
CA ASP A 231 10.18 6.92 9.48
C ASP A 231 11.32 6.10 8.87
N TYR A 232 11.83 5.13 9.63
CA TYR A 232 12.94 4.28 9.22
C TYR A 232 12.54 2.95 8.59
N VAL A 233 11.27 2.56 8.65
CA VAL A 233 10.78 1.33 7.99
C VAL A 233 10.98 1.37 6.47
N PRO A 234 10.74 2.49 5.77
CA PRO A 234 11.09 2.69 4.37
C PRO A 234 12.54 2.37 3.99
N LEU A 235 13.45 2.47 4.96
CA LEU A 235 14.89 2.33 4.75
C LEU A 235 15.37 0.89 4.93
N LEU A 236 14.44 -0.02 5.29
CA LEU A 236 14.69 -1.44 5.47
C LEU A 236 14.27 -2.29 4.27
N PRO A 237 14.93 -3.42 4.00
CA PRO A 237 16.19 -3.85 4.62
C PRO A 237 17.36 -2.94 4.21
N PRO A 238 18.38 -2.72 5.04
CA PRO A 238 19.48 -1.80 4.75
C PRO A 238 20.40 -2.33 3.63
N GLY A 239 21.26 -1.45 3.11
CA GLY A 239 22.15 -1.77 2.00
C GLY A 239 21.47 -1.66 0.63
N ASN A 240 22.16 -2.17 -0.39
CA ASN A 240 21.79 -2.03 -1.82
C ASN A 240 21.16 -3.30 -2.41
N LYS A 241 20.94 -4.34 -1.59
CA LYS A 241 20.31 -5.58 -2.04
C LYS A 241 18.84 -5.39 -2.39
N PHE A 242 18.18 -4.52 -1.63
CA PHE A 242 16.80 -4.13 -1.83
C PHE A 242 16.74 -2.64 -2.14
N ILE A 243 15.87 -2.27 -3.06
CA ILE A 243 15.74 -0.96 -3.66
C ILE A 243 14.26 -0.55 -3.54
N PRO A 244 13.96 0.72 -3.19
CA PRO A 244 12.59 1.23 -3.19
C PRO A 244 12.07 1.37 -4.63
N VAL A 245 10.75 1.33 -4.79
CA VAL A 245 10.08 1.31 -6.10
C VAL A 245 9.11 2.49 -6.22
N GLY A 246 8.96 3.01 -7.44
CA GLY A 246 7.98 4.03 -7.79
C GLY A 246 8.50 5.46 -7.68
N LEU A 247 7.58 6.41 -7.83
CA LEU A 247 7.79 7.83 -7.65
C LEU A 247 7.73 8.21 -6.18
N GLU A 248 8.82 8.78 -5.66
CA GLU A 248 8.99 9.09 -4.25
C GLU A 248 8.48 10.48 -3.89
N PHE A 249 7.61 10.51 -2.89
CA PHE A 249 7.17 11.68 -2.17
C PHE A 249 7.66 11.57 -0.72
N VAL A 250 8.12 12.67 -0.15
CA VAL A 250 8.68 12.76 1.19
C VAL A 250 7.90 13.78 1.99
N ILE A 251 7.30 13.35 3.10
CA ILE A 251 6.74 14.25 4.10
C ILE A 251 7.90 14.82 4.92
N ASN A 252 8.29 16.05 4.62
CA ASN A 252 9.39 16.77 5.26
C ASN A 252 8.90 17.60 6.46
N LYS A 253 8.11 16.96 7.33
CA LYS A 253 7.68 17.51 8.61
C LYS A 253 7.44 16.36 9.57
N GLU A 254 8.20 16.36 10.66
CA GLU A 254 7.96 15.48 11.79
C GLU A 254 6.67 15.88 12.51
N GLY A 255 5.86 14.89 12.87
CA GLY A 255 4.66 15.10 13.66
C GLY A 255 3.46 15.68 12.90
N LEU A 256 2.27 15.38 13.41
CA LEU A 256 1.01 15.91 12.89
C LEU A 256 0.73 17.36 13.36
N PRO A 257 0.10 18.20 12.50
CA PRO A 257 -0.40 17.87 11.17
C PRO A 257 0.69 18.04 10.12
N GLN A 258 0.62 17.29 9.04
CA GLN A 258 1.55 17.42 7.92
C GLN A 258 0.83 18.14 6.77
N PRO A 259 1.03 19.45 6.58
CA PRO A 259 0.34 20.18 5.50
C PRO A 259 0.87 19.73 4.14
N LEU A 260 0.10 19.92 3.07
CA LEU A 260 0.53 19.58 1.69
C LEU A 260 1.85 20.27 1.31
N SER A 261 2.09 21.49 1.80
CA SER A 261 3.33 22.24 1.60
C SER A 261 4.57 21.58 2.21
N SER A 262 4.40 20.60 3.10
CA SER A 262 5.51 19.80 3.65
C SER A 262 5.89 18.59 2.79
N VAL A 263 5.11 18.28 1.75
CA VAL A 263 5.37 17.14 0.87
C VAL A 263 6.31 17.57 -0.25
N LEU A 264 7.47 16.93 -0.31
CA LEU A 264 8.46 17.12 -1.36
C LEU A 264 8.37 15.94 -2.32
N TYR A 265 8.48 16.22 -3.61
CA TYR A 265 8.59 15.19 -4.62
C TYR A 265 10.07 15.01 -5.02
N ASN A 266 10.56 13.78 -4.95
CA ASN A 266 11.97 13.43 -5.14
C ASN A 266 12.28 12.71 -6.47
N GLY A 267 11.27 12.35 -7.26
CA GLY A 267 11.48 11.61 -8.51
C GLY A 267 11.51 10.10 -8.31
N LEU A 268 12.31 9.38 -9.11
CA LEU A 268 12.41 7.92 -9.05
C LEU A 268 13.04 7.46 -7.73
N ALA A 269 12.33 6.62 -6.97
CA ALA A 269 12.77 6.18 -5.65
C ALA A 269 14.10 5.43 -5.69
N HIS A 270 14.36 4.63 -6.73
CA HIS A 270 15.60 3.86 -6.85
C HIS A 270 16.85 4.71 -7.11
N GLU A 271 16.67 6.00 -7.45
CA GLU A 271 17.75 6.98 -7.62
C GLU A 271 17.98 7.80 -6.33
N GLN A 272 17.08 7.71 -5.35
CA GLN A 272 17.16 8.46 -4.11
C GLN A 272 18.03 7.75 -3.06
N THR A 273 18.75 8.55 -2.29
CA THR A 273 19.56 8.06 -1.17
C THR A 273 19.10 8.74 0.12
N HIS A 274 18.70 7.92 1.09
CA HIS A 274 18.30 8.38 2.43
C HIS A 274 19.33 7.89 3.45
N SER A 275 19.75 8.78 4.34
CA SER A 275 20.66 8.44 5.44
C SER A 275 19.93 7.68 6.55
N ILE A 276 20.63 6.75 7.18
CA ILE A 276 20.15 6.00 8.33
C ILE A 276 21.10 6.26 9.50
N ASP A 277 20.58 6.80 10.60
CA ASP A 277 21.35 7.07 11.82
C ASP A 277 21.12 5.99 12.90
N PHE A 278 21.07 4.72 12.49
CA PHE A 278 21.06 3.56 13.41
C PHE A 278 21.76 2.33 12.80
N HIS A 279 22.26 1.43 13.64
CA HIS A 279 22.81 0.15 13.18
C HIS A 279 21.70 -0.90 13.04
N PHE A 280 21.72 -1.71 11.98
CA PHE A 280 20.70 -2.77 11.79
C PHE A 280 20.57 -3.73 12.99
N SER A 281 21.66 -3.94 13.75
CA SER A 281 21.64 -4.71 15.00
C SER A 281 20.71 -4.13 16.07
N ASP A 282 20.45 -2.83 16.04
CA ASP A 282 19.63 -2.11 17.01
C ASP A 282 18.15 -2.50 16.92
N LEU A 283 17.71 -3.06 15.77
CA LEU A 283 16.38 -3.65 15.58
C LEU A 283 16.13 -4.87 16.46
N PHE A 284 17.19 -5.57 16.87
CA PHE A 284 17.08 -6.74 17.75
C PHE A 284 17.12 -6.36 19.24
N SER A 285 17.19 -5.06 19.55
CA SER A 285 17.13 -4.55 20.92
C SER A 285 15.69 -4.50 21.47
N PHE A 286 15.54 -4.40 22.80
CA PHE A 286 14.24 -4.18 23.43
C PHE A 286 13.58 -2.84 23.04
N ASN A 287 14.35 -1.89 22.49
CA ASN A 287 13.89 -0.55 22.11
C ASN A 287 13.65 -0.38 20.60
N TRP A 288 13.49 -1.47 19.84
CA TRP A 288 13.31 -1.42 18.38
C TRP A 288 12.23 -0.43 17.90
N ARG A 289 11.16 -0.20 18.69
CA ARG A 289 10.12 0.80 18.37
C ARG A 289 10.65 2.23 18.39
N GLN A 290 11.56 2.55 19.31
CA GLN A 290 12.23 3.84 19.34
C GLN A 290 13.27 3.92 18.23
N VAL A 291 14.01 2.82 17.98
CA VAL A 291 15.00 2.73 16.90
C VAL A 291 14.34 2.97 15.53
N LEU A 292 13.15 2.42 15.30
CA LEU A 292 12.40 2.59 14.06
C LEU A 292 11.47 3.78 14.03
N HIS A 293 11.49 4.61 15.08
CA HIS A 293 10.61 5.76 15.15
C HIS A 293 9.15 5.37 14.87
N ALA A 294 8.64 4.38 15.60
CA ALA A 294 7.32 3.79 15.37
C ALA A 294 6.16 4.80 15.45
N LYS A 295 6.38 5.94 16.12
CA LYS A 295 5.46 7.07 16.10
C LYS A 295 5.41 7.68 14.70
N ASP A 296 6.56 8.09 14.17
CA ASP A 296 6.72 8.66 12.83
C ASP A 296 6.27 7.68 11.75
N HIS A 297 6.57 6.39 11.91
CA HIS A 297 6.06 5.34 11.02
C HIS A 297 4.53 5.26 11.00
N ALA A 298 3.86 5.65 12.09
CA ALA A 298 2.41 5.68 12.17
C ALA A 298 1.82 7.05 11.77
N GLU A 299 2.60 8.04 11.31
CA GLU A 299 2.10 9.39 11.04
C GLU A 299 2.30 9.78 9.57
N TYR A 300 1.25 9.58 8.77
CA TYR A 300 1.19 9.87 7.32
C TYR A 300 -0.06 10.70 7.03
N PHE A 301 0.04 12.01 7.25
CA PHE A 301 -1.04 13.03 7.30
C PHE A 301 -2.08 12.84 8.40
N TRP A 302 -2.32 11.59 8.79
CA TRP A 302 -3.09 11.14 9.92
C TRP A 302 -2.35 10.00 10.61
N ARG A 303 -2.84 9.60 11.78
CA ARG A 303 -2.28 8.47 12.50
C ARG A 303 -2.78 7.15 11.91
N VAL A 304 -1.87 6.37 11.34
CA VAL A 304 -2.08 5.04 10.76
C VAL A 304 -1.73 3.99 11.82
N GLY A 305 -2.70 3.56 12.62
CA GLY A 305 -2.46 2.50 13.61
C GLY A 305 -3.62 2.24 14.58
N ALA A 306 -4.02 0.96 14.63
CA ALA A 306 -5.05 0.30 15.46
C ALA A 306 -6.48 0.88 15.39
N CYS A 307 -7.42 0.05 14.91
CA CYS A 307 -8.87 0.26 15.07
C CYS A 307 -9.35 0.35 16.54
N ASP A 308 -8.45 0.44 17.53
CA ASP A 308 -8.81 0.65 18.93
C ASP A 308 -9.42 2.04 19.14
N ASP A 309 -9.15 3.00 18.23
CA ASP A 309 -9.76 4.34 18.24
C ASP A 309 -11.13 4.38 17.53
N LEU A 310 -11.54 3.31 16.82
CA LEU A 310 -12.89 3.16 16.28
C LEU A 310 -13.75 2.45 17.33
N HIS A 311 -14.04 3.15 18.43
CA HIS A 311 -15.18 2.79 19.25
C HIS A 311 -16.44 2.94 18.39
N LEU A 312 -16.94 1.81 17.87
CA LEU A 312 -18.32 1.69 17.43
C LEU A 312 -19.21 2.12 18.60
N GLY A 313 -19.71 3.35 18.53
CA GLY A 313 -20.79 3.84 19.38
C GLY A 313 -22.08 3.06 19.17
#